data_AF-A0A7C5FD10-F1
#
_entry.id   AF-A0A7C5FD10-F1
#
_cell.length_a   1.000
_cell.length_b   1.000
_cell.length_c   1.000
_cell.angle_alpha   90.00
_cell.angle_beta   90.00
_cell.angle_gamma   90.00
#
_symmetry.space_group_name_H-M   'P 1'
#
loop_
_entity.id
_entity.type
_entity.pdbx_description
1 polymer ?
#
loop_
_entity_poly.entity_id
_entity_poly.type
_entity_poly.pdbx_seq_one_letter_code
_entity_poly.pdbx_strand_id
1 'polypeptide(L)'
;MRITLGHYWERIVTEKHRNMRGQEEEIMKTLRDPDLVKQSVADPHVLLFYRPRQEGWTVAVARRLNGEGFLIACYLTAAIKKGTEIWKRK
;
A
#
# COMPACT_ATOMS: atom_id res chain seq x y z
N MET A 1 -8.62 -7.24 -8.19
CA MET A 1 -7.28 -7.78 -7.84
C MET A 1 -7.34 -8.26 -6.39
N ARG A 2 -7.11 -9.56 -6.13
CA ARG A 2 -7.02 -10.10 -4.77
C ARG A 2 -5.58 -9.92 -4.29
N ILE A 3 -5.37 -9.37 -3.10
CA ILE A 3 -4.05 -9.22 -2.49
C ILE A 3 -4.00 -10.09 -1.24
N THR A 4 -2.98 -10.94 -1.13
CA THR A 4 -2.73 -11.83 0.00
C THR A 4 -1.67 -11.23 0.92
N LEU A 5 -1.99 -11.13 2.22
CA LEU A 5 -1.07 -10.57 3.22
C LEU A 5 -0.16 -11.63 3.88
N GLY A 6 -0.67 -12.84 4.14
CA GLY A 6 -0.01 -14.01 4.79
C GLY A 6 1.45 -13.89 5.25
N HIS A 7 2.31 -14.82 4.81
CA HIS A 7 3.74 -14.87 5.20
C HIS A 7 4.54 -13.61 4.87
N TYR A 8 4.06 -12.78 3.94
CA TYR A 8 4.72 -11.53 3.56
C TYR A 8 4.55 -10.45 4.63
N TRP A 9 3.41 -10.42 5.31
CA TRP A 9 3.12 -9.44 6.35
C TRP A 9 4.09 -9.54 7.52
N GLU A 10 4.30 -10.75 8.06
CA GLU A 10 5.22 -10.98 9.18
C GLU A 10 6.62 -10.48 8.83
N ARG A 11 7.13 -10.76 7.64
CA ARG A 11 8.43 -10.25 7.17
C ARG A 11 8.46 -8.74 7.05
N ILE A 12 7.40 -8.12 6.52
CA ILE A 12 7.29 -6.66 6.40
C ILE A 12 7.36 -6.01 7.78
N VAL A 13 6.59 -6.50 8.76
CA VAL A 13 6.53 -5.88 10.10
C VAL A 13 7.71 -6.23 10.99
N THR A 14 8.40 -7.36 10.78
CA THR A 14 9.56 -7.74 11.61
C THR A 14 10.88 -7.18 11.07
N GLU A 15 11.08 -7.18 9.75
CA GLU A 15 12.35 -6.80 9.12
C GLU A 15 12.38 -5.34 8.67
N LYS A 16 11.26 -4.78 8.16
CA LYS A 16 11.27 -3.47 7.47
C LYS A 16 10.56 -2.36 8.21
N HIS A 17 9.38 -2.63 8.76
CA HIS A 17 8.47 -1.61 9.29
C HIS A 17 7.83 -2.07 10.60
N ARG A 18 8.62 -2.10 11.69
CA ARG A 18 8.15 -2.51 13.03
C ARG A 18 6.96 -1.72 13.54
N ASN A 19 6.86 -0.45 13.15
CA ASN A 19 5.73 0.42 13.47
C ASN A 19 4.40 0.02 12.80
N MET A 20 4.41 -0.94 11.87
CA MET A 20 3.21 -1.44 11.21
C MET A 20 2.61 -2.68 11.88
N ARG A 21 3.24 -3.24 12.93
CA ARG A 21 2.68 -4.36 13.69
C ARG A 21 1.34 -3.96 14.31
N GLY A 22 0.30 -4.78 14.13
CA GLY A 22 -1.05 -4.46 14.61
C GLY A 22 -1.88 -3.55 13.67
N GLN A 23 -1.33 -3.19 12.50
CA GLN A 23 -2.00 -2.34 11.49
C GLN A 23 -2.52 -3.16 10.29
N GLU A 24 -2.62 -4.48 10.41
CA GLU A 24 -3.04 -5.43 9.38
C GLU A 24 -4.38 -5.02 8.76
N GLU A 25 -5.37 -4.75 9.62
CA GLU A 25 -6.71 -4.37 9.19
C GLU A 25 -6.71 -3.05 8.45
N GLU A 26 -5.91 -2.08 8.89
CA GLU A 26 -5.82 -0.80 8.22
C GLU A 26 -5.21 -0.96 6.82
N ILE A 27 -4.18 -1.80 6.69
CA ILE A 27 -3.57 -2.08 5.40
C ILE A 27 -4.56 -2.80 4.49
N MET A 28 -5.36 -3.74 5.01
CA MET A 28 -6.45 -4.35 4.25
C MET A 28 -7.50 -3.33 3.81
N LYS A 29 -7.89 -2.41 4.68
CA LYS A 29 -8.82 -1.31 4.34
C LYS A 29 -8.23 -0.42 3.26
N THR A 30 -6.96 -0.04 3.39
CA THR A 30 -6.24 0.79 2.41
C THR A 30 -6.15 0.13 1.04
N LEU A 31 -5.97 -1.19 0.99
CA LEU A 31 -5.94 -1.95 -0.27
C LEU A 31 -7.33 -2.12 -0.91
N ARG A 32 -8.38 -2.27 -0.10
CA ARG A 32 -9.76 -2.51 -0.57
C ARG A 32 -10.49 -1.22 -0.94
N ASP A 33 -10.24 -0.16 -0.19
CA ASP A 33 -10.96 1.11 -0.26
C ASP A 33 -9.96 2.28 -0.10
N PRO A 34 -9.04 2.47 -1.06
CA PRO A 34 -8.14 3.62 -1.08
C PRO A 34 -8.90 4.90 -1.41
N ASP A 35 -8.29 6.04 -1.13
CA ASP A 35 -8.75 7.35 -1.58
C ASP A 35 -7.93 7.87 -2.77
N LEU A 36 -6.73 7.33 -2.93
CA LEU A 36 -5.85 7.64 -4.04
C LEU A 36 -5.01 6.41 -4.38
N VAL A 37 -4.89 6.12 -5.67
CA VAL A 37 -3.99 5.09 -6.19
C VAL A 37 -3.04 5.73 -7.17
N LYS A 38 -1.74 5.57 -6.93
CA LYS A 38 -0.69 6.04 -7.83
C LYS A 38 0.13 4.86 -8.34
N GLN A 39 0.57 4.95 -9.59
CA GLN A 39 1.60 4.07 -10.13
C GLN A 39 2.97 4.63 -9.77
N SER A 40 3.88 3.73 -9.39
CA SER A 40 5.27 4.08 -9.09
C SER A 40 5.96 4.63 -10.33
N VAL A 41 6.78 5.66 -10.15
CA VAL A 41 7.66 6.19 -11.22
C VAL A 41 8.72 5.16 -11.61
N ALA A 42 9.18 4.34 -10.66
CA ALA A 42 10.32 3.44 -10.86
C ALA A 42 9.92 2.06 -11.41
N ASP A 43 8.68 1.60 -11.21
CA ASP A 43 8.20 0.31 -11.71
C ASP A 43 6.71 0.41 -12.05
N PRO A 44 6.31 0.29 -13.34
CA PRO A 44 4.91 0.39 -13.74
C PRO A 44 4.03 -0.76 -13.20
N HIS A 45 4.63 -1.85 -12.73
CA HIS A 45 3.90 -2.94 -12.07
C HIS A 45 3.64 -2.66 -10.59
N VAL A 46 4.20 -1.59 -10.02
CA VAL A 46 4.01 -1.22 -8.61
C VAL A 46 2.97 -0.12 -8.46
N LEU A 47 2.00 -0.37 -7.59
CA LEU A 47 0.97 0.59 -7.20
C LEU A 47 1.08 0.96 -5.73
N LEU A 48 0.80 2.21 -5.43
CA LEU A 48 0.74 2.79 -4.11
C LEU A 48 -0.71 3.18 -3.82
N PHE A 49 -1.29 2.53 -2.82
CA PHE A 49 -2.64 2.75 -2.33
C PHE A 49 -2.57 3.64 -1.11
N TYR A 50 -3.23 4.79 -1.17
CA TYR A 50 -3.23 5.81 -0.13
C TYR A 50 -4.61 5.89 0.51
N ARG A 51 -4.63 5.89 1.84
CA ARG A 51 -5.83 6.20 2.65
C ARG A 51 -5.46 7.28 3.68
N PRO A 52 -6.24 8.37 3.78
CA PRO A 52 -5.95 9.44 4.71
C PRO A 52 -6.10 8.96 6.15
N ARG A 53 -5.33 9.56 7.05
CA ARG A 53 -5.43 9.38 8.50
C ARG A 53 -5.56 10.75 9.15
N GLN A 54 -5.73 10.77 10.48
CA GLN A 54 -5.69 12.03 11.24
C GLN A 54 -4.38 12.80 10.97
N GLU A 55 -3.26 12.08 10.87
CA GLU A 55 -1.96 12.64 10.51
C GLU A 55 -1.37 11.89 9.32
N GLY A 56 -1.43 12.52 8.14
CA GLY A 56 -0.85 11.98 6.91
C GLY A 56 -1.64 10.83 6.31
N TRP A 57 -0.93 9.78 5.90
CA TRP A 57 -1.43 8.71 5.04
C TRP A 57 -0.95 7.34 5.47
N THR A 58 -1.87 6.37 5.45
CA THR A 58 -1.51 4.96 5.34
C THR A 58 -1.21 4.66 3.88
N VAL A 59 -0.07 4.02 3.64
CA VAL A 59 0.32 3.60 2.29
C VAL A 59 0.53 2.09 2.27
N ALA A 60 -0.21 1.41 1.39
CA ALA A 60 0.04 0.02 1.03
C ALA A 60 0.62 -0.04 -0.38
N VAL A 61 1.75 -0.72 -0.53
CA VAL A 61 2.46 -0.84 -1.81
C VAL A 61 2.34 -2.27 -2.30
N ALA A 62 1.68 -2.44 -3.45
CA ALA A 62 1.49 -3.75 -4.05
C ALA A 62 2.09 -3.82 -5.45
N ARG A 63 2.70 -4.95 -5.78
CA ARG A 63 3.17 -5.25 -7.14
C ARG A 63 2.16 -6.16 -7.83
N ARG A 64 1.80 -5.81 -9.06
CA ARG A 64 0.98 -6.64 -9.95
C ARG A 64 1.86 -7.70 -10.62
N LEU A 65 1.42 -8.96 -10.59
CA LEU A 65 2.07 -10.06 -11.29
C LEU A 65 1.00 -11.01 -11.84
N ASN A 66 0.96 -11.18 -13.15
CA ASN A 66 0.11 -12.19 -13.84
C ASN A 66 -1.38 -12.19 -13.45
N GLY A 67 -1.97 -11.00 -13.23
CA GLY A 67 -3.39 -10.85 -12.83
C GLY A 67 -3.63 -10.87 -11.32
N GLU A 68 -2.61 -11.20 -10.52
CA GLU A 68 -2.61 -11.12 -9.07
C GLU A 68 -1.81 -9.92 -8.55
N GLY A 69 -1.99 -9.59 -7.27
CA GLY A 69 -1.24 -8.51 -6.62
C GLY A 69 -0.70 -8.96 -5.27
N PHE A 70 0.54 -8.60 -4.97
CA PHE A 70 1.20 -8.96 -3.70
C PHE A 70 1.65 -7.70 -2.97
N LEU A 71 1.40 -7.62 -1.66
CA LEU A 71 1.91 -6.53 -0.83
C LEU A 71 3.44 -6.67 -0.72
N ILE A 72 4.18 -5.65 -1.12
CA ILE A 72 5.65 -5.62 -1.07
C ILE A 72 6.19 -4.69 0.02
N ALA A 73 5.40 -3.70 0.43
CA ALA A 73 5.71 -2.80 1.54
C ALA A 73 4.45 -2.10 2.04
N CYS A 74 4.51 -1.60 3.27
CA CYS A 74 3.52 -0.68 3.83
C CYS A 74 4.20 0.29 4.79
N TYR A 75 3.75 1.55 4.82
CA TYR A 75 4.33 2.56 5.71
C TYR A 75 3.36 3.74 5.91
N LEU A 76 3.69 4.59 6.87
CA LEU A 76 3.03 5.86 7.11
C LEU A 76 3.84 7.01 6.52
N THR A 77 3.17 8.03 6.01
CA THR A 77 3.86 9.23 5.50
C THR A 77 2.99 10.47 5.60
N ALA A 78 3.61 11.63 5.81
CA ALA A 78 2.90 12.91 5.79
C ALA A 78 2.56 13.38 4.36
N ALA A 79 3.25 12.87 3.33
CA ALA A 79 3.17 13.40 1.98
C ALA A 79 2.92 12.31 0.92
N ILE A 80 2.14 12.66 -0.10
CA ILE A 80 1.93 11.80 -1.27
C ILE A 80 3.19 11.81 -2.14
N LYS A 81 3.67 10.62 -2.53
CA LYS A 81 4.86 10.50 -3.40
C LYS A 81 4.53 10.90 -4.84
N LYS A 82 5.56 11.32 -5.59
CA LYS A 82 5.48 11.51 -7.05
C LYS A 82 5.09 10.18 -7.74
N GLY A 83 4.38 10.28 -8.86
CA GLY A 83 3.87 9.14 -9.62
C GLY A 83 2.63 9.50 -10.42
N THR A 84 2.25 8.62 -11.35
CA THR A 84 1.04 8.79 -12.16
C THR A 84 -0.18 8.49 -11.31
N GLU A 85 -1.14 9.40 -11.25
CA GLU A 85 -2.44 9.13 -10.63
C GLU A 85 -3.22 8.17 -11.54
N ILE A 86 -3.56 7.00 -11.00
CA ILE A 86 -4.32 5.98 -11.73
C ILE A 86 -5.80 6.09 -11.38
N TRP A 87 -6.09 6.45 -10.13
CA TRP A 87 -7.44 6.60 -9.64
C TRP A 87 -7.44 7.47 -8.38
N LYS A 88 -8.51 8.24 -8.21
CA LYS A 88 -8.77 9.06 -7.03
C LYS A 88 -10.26 9.01 -6.71
N ARG A 89 -10.60 8.91 -5.42
CA ARG A 89 -11.98 9.01 -4.96
C ARG A 89 -12.52 10.41 -5.29
N LYS A 90 -13.74 10.47 -5.83
CA LYS A 90 -14.48 11.71 -6.07
C LYS A 90 -15.19 12.17 -4.81
#